data_AF-A0A6N8VAF7-F1
#
_entry.id   AF-A0A6N8VAF7-F1
#
_cell.length_a   1.000
_cell.length_b   1.000
_cell.length_c   1.000
_cell.angle_alpha   90.00
_cell.angle_beta   90.00
_cell.angle_gamma   90.00
#
_symmetry.space_group_name_H-M   'P 1'
#
loop_
_entity.id
_entity.type
_entity.pdbx_description
1 polymer ?
#
loop_
_entity_poly.entity_id
_entity_poly.type
_entity_poly.pdbx_seq_one_letter_code
_entity_poly.pdbx_strand_id
1 'polypeptide(L)'
;MIHAGSGTRDRSAGGRLLVLEKPISFWGGVDPLTGQIHDPRHPRHGTRLDERVLVMERTIGSSSSSAVMLELLRNRVAPAAIVVGRPDAILVLGLLVAEELGYDTIPVLRVGQRDIARLAG
;
A
#
# COMPACT_ATOMS: atom_id res chain seq x y z
N MET A 1 -16.18 1.36 -5.51
CA MET A 1 -15.43 2.48 -6.12
C MET A 1 -15.24 3.53 -5.04
N ILE A 2 -14.02 3.76 -4.56
CA ILE A 2 -13.79 4.73 -3.50
C ILE A 2 -13.36 6.05 -4.14
N HIS A 3 -14.07 7.14 -3.87
CA HIS A 3 -13.73 8.49 -4.33
C HIS A 3 -13.14 9.28 -3.16
N ALA A 4 -11.98 9.91 -3.36
CA ALA A 4 -11.32 10.78 -2.37
C ALA A 4 -11.13 12.18 -2.96
N GLY A 5 -11.50 13.20 -2.18
CA GLY A 5 -11.62 14.59 -2.63
C GLY A 5 -10.32 15.36 -2.87
N SER A 6 -10.46 16.28 -3.83
CA SER A 6 -9.79 17.57 -4.08
C SER A 6 -8.30 17.66 -4.45
N GLY A 7 -7.61 16.57 -4.77
CA GLY A 7 -6.25 16.65 -5.34
C GLY A 7 -5.82 15.50 -6.25
N THR A 8 -6.62 14.45 -6.36
CA THR A 8 -6.21 13.21 -7.03
C THR A 8 -7.10 13.01 -8.24
N ARG A 9 -6.51 12.86 -9.43
CA ARG A 9 -7.23 12.38 -10.62
C ARG A 9 -8.08 11.16 -10.21
N ASP A 10 -9.32 11.08 -10.69
CA ASP A 10 -10.28 10.02 -10.36
C ASP A 10 -9.71 8.65 -10.81
N ARG A 11 -8.92 8.01 -9.96
CA ARG A 11 -8.32 6.69 -10.20
C ARG A 11 -9.19 5.66 -9.51
N SER A 12 -9.85 4.82 -10.31
CA SER A 12 -10.60 3.68 -9.80
C SER A 12 -9.71 2.42 -9.82
N ALA A 13 -9.73 1.68 -8.71
CA ALA A 13 -9.05 0.40 -8.58
C ALA A 13 -9.99 -0.59 -7.90
N GLY A 14 -9.87 -1.86 -8.26
CA GLY A 14 -10.63 -2.98 -7.72
C GLY A 14 -9.71 -4.16 -7.44
N GLY A 15 -10.06 -4.98 -6.46
CA GLY A 15 -9.27 -6.12 -6.06
C GLY A 15 -9.81 -6.76 -4.79
N ARG A 16 -9.32 -7.96 -4.46
CA ARG A 16 -9.65 -8.60 -3.18
C ARG A 16 -9.03 -7.79 -2.04
N LEU A 17 -9.78 -7.57 -0.95
CA LEU A 17 -9.21 -6.93 0.23
C LEU A 17 -8.12 -7.83 0.82
N LEU A 18 -6.96 -7.23 1.10
CA LEU A 18 -5.91 -7.80 1.94
C LEU A 18 -5.81 -6.92 3.17
N VAL A 19 -6.52 -7.31 4.22
CA VAL A 19 -6.49 -6.60 5.50
C VAL A 19 -5.32 -7.14 6.32
N LEU A 20 -4.41 -6.25 6.72
CA LEU A 20 -3.32 -6.60 7.63
C LEU A 20 -3.77 -6.36 9.07
N GLU A 21 -3.77 -7.43 9.86
CA GLU A 21 -4.11 -7.40 11.29
C GLU A 21 -3.01 -6.76 12.14
N LYS A 22 -1.80 -6.69 11.59
CA LYS A 22 -0.64 -6.05 12.21
C LYS A 22 -0.04 -5.02 11.23
N PRO A 23 0.55 -3.93 11.76
CA PRO A 23 1.37 -3.04 10.95
C PRO A 23 2.53 -3.78 10.31
N ILE A 24 2.95 -3.33 9.13
CA ILE A 24 4.08 -3.89 8.39
C ILE A 24 5.12 -2.81 8.08
N SER A 25 6.40 -3.17 8.15
CA SER A 25 7.49 -2.38 7.56
C SER A 25 7.64 -2.77 6.10
N PHE A 26 7.58 -1.81 5.18
CA PHE A 26 7.90 -2.09 3.78
C PHE A 26 9.39 -2.43 3.62
N TRP A 27 10.25 -1.76 4.38
CA TRP A 27 11.66 -2.12 4.45
C TRP A 27 11.84 -3.50 5.11
N GLY A 28 12.31 -4.48 4.34
CA GLY A 28 12.57 -5.85 4.78
C GLY A 28 11.33 -6.72 5.02
N GLY A 29 10.13 -6.13 5.12
CA GLY A 29 8.88 -6.87 5.30
C GLY A 29 8.12 -7.14 4.00
N VAL A 30 8.47 -6.47 2.90
CA VAL A 30 7.92 -6.70 1.56
C VAL A 30 9.08 -6.88 0.58
N ASP A 31 9.02 -7.92 -0.23
CA ASP A 31 9.96 -8.14 -1.33
C ASP A 31 9.56 -7.24 -2.54
N PRO A 32 10.42 -6.30 -2.96
CA PRO A 32 10.11 -5.37 -4.05
C PRO A 32 10.08 -6.03 -5.44
N LEU A 33 10.68 -7.21 -5.60
CA LEU A 33 10.70 -7.93 -6.88
C LEU A 33 9.42 -8.74 -7.07
N THR A 34 8.95 -9.38 -5.99
CA THR A 34 7.80 -10.27 -6.05
C THR A 34 6.51 -9.63 -5.55
N GLY A 35 6.57 -8.55 -4.78
CA GLY A 35 5.41 -8.00 -4.08
C GLY A 35 4.90 -8.90 -2.96
N GLN A 36 5.71 -9.83 -2.46
CA GLN A 36 5.32 -10.76 -1.39
C GLN A 36 5.64 -10.18 -0.01
N ILE A 37 4.75 -10.38 0.96
CA ILE A 37 5.05 -10.13 2.38
C ILE A 37 6.13 -11.14 2.81
N HIS A 38 7.32 -10.62 3.07
CA HIS A 38 8.50 -11.41 3.36
C HIS A 38 8.83 -11.51 4.86
N ASP A 39 8.28 -10.62 5.70
CA ASP A 39 8.49 -10.70 7.16
C ASP A 39 7.94 -12.04 7.71
N PRO A 40 8.78 -12.97 8.19
CA PRO A 40 8.36 -14.27 8.72
C PRO A 40 7.52 -14.18 9.99
N ARG A 41 7.52 -13.03 10.66
CA ARG A 41 6.74 -12.80 11.88
C ARG A 41 5.35 -12.25 11.58
N HIS A 42 5.08 -11.84 10.33
CA HIS A 42 3.81 -11.27 9.95
C HIS A 42 2.77 -12.38 9.70
N PRO A 43 1.53 -12.28 10.23
CA PRO A 43 0.49 -13.30 10.01
C PRO A 43 0.15 -13.57 8.54
N ARG A 44 0.40 -12.58 7.69
CA ARG A 44 0.21 -12.64 6.23
C ARG A 44 1.50 -12.99 5.46
N HIS A 45 2.53 -13.51 6.11
CA HIS A 45 3.76 -13.96 5.43
C HIS A 45 3.45 -14.84 4.23
N GLY A 46 4.18 -14.63 3.13
CA GLY A 46 4.00 -15.37 1.89
C GLY A 46 2.84 -14.87 1.01
N THR A 47 2.03 -13.92 1.51
CA THR A 47 0.93 -13.34 0.72
C THR A 47 1.47 -12.30 -0.26
N ARG A 48 1.02 -12.36 -1.51
CA ARG A 48 1.31 -11.37 -2.55
C ARG A 48 0.42 -10.13 -2.44
N LEU A 49 0.95 -8.96 -2.78
CA LEU A 49 0.26 -7.68 -2.74
C LEU A 49 -0.48 -7.34 -4.05
N ASP A 50 0.02 -7.81 -5.20
CA ASP A 50 -0.58 -7.53 -6.52
C ASP A 50 -2.05 -7.95 -6.60
N GLU A 51 -2.80 -7.21 -7.43
CA GLU A 51 -4.24 -7.40 -7.66
C GLU A 51 -5.15 -7.26 -6.41
N ARG A 52 -4.59 -6.76 -5.30
CA ARG A 52 -5.30 -6.60 -4.03
C ARG A 52 -5.39 -5.16 -3.60
N VAL A 53 -6.44 -4.86 -2.85
CA VAL A 53 -6.55 -3.61 -2.11
C VAL A 53 -5.94 -3.87 -0.73
N LEU A 54 -4.76 -3.29 -0.50
CA LEU A 54 -4.04 -3.42 0.77
C LEU A 54 -4.67 -2.50 1.81
N VAL A 55 -5.18 -3.07 2.89
CA VAL A 55 -5.80 -2.32 4.00
C VAL A 55 -4.96 -2.48 5.25
N MET A 56 -4.55 -1.37 5.85
CA MET A 56 -3.74 -1.38 7.07
C MET A 56 -4.08 -0.21 7.99
N GLU A 57 -3.98 -0.41 9.31
CA GLU A 57 -4.16 0.68 10.27
C GLU A 57 -3.05 1.73 10.13
N ARG A 58 -1.81 1.27 10.03
CA ARG A 58 -0.60 2.08 9.83
C ARG A 58 0.53 1.22 9.28
N THR A 59 1.57 1.86 8.77
CA THR A 59 2.86 1.25 8.47
C THR A 59 3.76 1.24 9.71
N ILE A 60 4.83 0.45 9.66
CA ILE A 60 6.01 0.64 10.51
C ILE A 60 7.02 1.45 9.68
N GLY A 61 7.18 2.72 10.04
CA GLY A 61 7.90 3.70 9.24
C GLY A 61 9.41 3.45 9.14
N SER A 62 9.96 3.76 7.97
CA SER A 62 11.38 3.89 7.66
C SER A 62 11.52 4.71 6.38
N SER A 63 12.49 5.61 6.28
CA SER A 63 12.78 6.39 5.07
C SER A 63 12.94 5.51 3.83
N SER A 64 13.41 4.27 3.98
CA SER A 64 13.55 3.30 2.89
C SER A 64 12.23 2.77 2.33
N SER A 65 11.09 3.02 2.99
CA SER A 65 9.78 2.56 2.51
C SER A 65 9.37 3.25 1.21
N SER A 66 9.84 4.48 0.96
CA SER A 66 9.62 5.19 -0.30
C SER A 66 10.32 4.49 -1.48
N ALA A 67 11.56 4.04 -1.26
CA ALA A 67 12.33 3.30 -2.26
C ALA A 67 11.67 1.95 -2.58
N VAL A 68 11.29 1.19 -1.54
CA VAL A 68 10.57 -0.09 -1.74
C VAL A 68 9.26 0.12 -2.49
N MET A 69 8.49 1.16 -2.16
CA MET A 69 7.24 1.47 -2.86
C MET A 69 7.49 1.83 -4.34
N LEU A 70 8.51 2.63 -4.63
CA LEU A 70 8.93 2.94 -5.99
C LEU A 70 9.29 1.67 -6.77
N GLU A 71 10.03 0.74 -6.16
CA GLU A 71 10.39 -0.52 -6.79
C GLU A 71 9.17 -1.41 -7.05
N LEU A 72 8.24 -1.52 -6.10
CA LEU A 72 6.99 -2.25 -6.30
C LEU A 72 6.19 -1.73 -7.50
N LEU A 73 6.11 -0.40 -7.65
CA LEU A 73 5.43 0.25 -8.78
C LEU A 73 6.18 0.02 -10.10
N ARG A 74 7.49 0.26 -10.12
CA ARG A 74 8.35 0.01 -11.28
C ARG A 74 8.27 -1.44 -11.77
N ASN A 75 8.25 -2.39 -10.83
CA ASN A 75 8.19 -3.82 -11.13
C ASN A 75 6.76 -4.32 -11.37
N ARG A 76 5.74 -3.46 -11.27
CA ARG A 76 4.31 -3.80 -11.43
C ARG A 76 3.82 -4.91 -10.50
N VAL A 77 4.34 -4.94 -9.28
CA VAL A 77 3.95 -5.88 -8.20
C VAL A 77 3.41 -5.14 -6.96
N ALA A 78 3.14 -3.84 -7.09
CA ALA A 78 2.43 -3.05 -6.10
C ALA A 78 0.96 -3.53 -5.95
N PRO A 79 0.31 -3.27 -4.79
CA PRO A 79 -1.12 -3.50 -4.66
C PRO A 79 -1.92 -2.62 -5.62
N ALA A 80 -3.16 -3.04 -5.94
CA ALA A 80 -4.07 -2.29 -6.80
C ALA A 80 -4.48 -0.94 -6.17
N ALA A 81 -4.57 -0.90 -4.84
CA ALA A 81 -4.80 0.32 -4.06
C ALA A 81 -4.31 0.13 -2.62
N ILE A 82 -4.11 1.24 -1.92
CA ILE A 82 -3.81 1.24 -0.49
C ILE A 82 -4.90 1.99 0.27
N VAL A 83 -5.38 1.40 1.36
CA VAL A 83 -6.27 2.04 2.34
C VAL A 83 -5.56 2.07 3.69
N VAL A 84 -5.32 3.26 4.24
CA VAL A 84 -4.61 3.45 5.50
C VAL A 84 -5.45 4.17 6.55
N GLY A 85 -5.34 3.76 7.82
CA GLY A 85 -5.92 4.49 8.95
C GLY A 85 -5.12 5.74 9.32
N ARG A 86 -3.78 5.62 9.32
CA ARG A 86 -2.84 6.72 9.56
C ARG A 86 -2.02 7.00 8.30
N PRO A 87 -1.97 8.26 7.84
CA PRO A 87 -1.17 8.61 6.67
C PRO A 87 0.32 8.38 6.94
N ASP A 88 1.03 7.84 5.96
CA ASP A 88 2.49 7.71 5.95
C ASP A 88 3.05 8.52 4.77
N ALA A 89 3.61 9.69 5.08
CA ALA A 89 4.17 10.58 4.07
C ALA A 89 5.36 9.97 3.33
N ILE A 90 6.12 9.08 3.99
CA ILE A 90 7.28 8.41 3.37
C ILE A 90 6.79 7.40 2.33
N LEU A 91 5.76 6.61 2.65
CA LEU A 91 5.19 5.67 1.69
C LEU A 91 4.62 6.41 0.47
N VAL A 92 3.88 7.51 0.71
CA VAL A 92 3.32 8.36 -0.35
C VAL A 92 4.40 9.01 -1.21
N LEU A 93 5.55 9.39 -0.64
CA LEU A 93 6.67 9.93 -1.39
C LEU A 93 7.16 8.97 -2.50
N GLY A 94 7.14 7.66 -2.24
CA GLY A 94 7.48 6.66 -3.27
C GLY A 94 6.55 6.71 -4.50
N LEU A 95 5.26 6.98 -4.29
CA LEU A 95 4.28 7.14 -5.36
C LEU A 95 4.51 8.43 -6.15
N LEU A 96 4.79 9.53 -5.46
CA LEU A 96 5.07 10.82 -6.10
C LEU A 96 6.31 10.73 -6.99
N VAL A 97 7.39 10.13 -6.48
CA VAL A 97 8.61 9.90 -7.28
C VAL A 97 8.33 8.98 -8.46
N ALA A 98 7.51 7.94 -8.29
CA ALA A 98 7.13 7.06 -9.39
C ALA A 98 6.38 7.81 -10.51
N GLU A 99 5.46 8.71 -10.15
CA GLU A 99 4.72 9.55 -11.10
C GLU A 99 5.66 10.50 -11.85
N GLU A 100 6.59 11.17 -11.15
CA GLU A 100 7.60 12.04 -11.78
C GLU A 100 8.52 11.29 -12.75
N LEU A 101 8.78 10.01 -12.48
CA LEU A 101 9.57 9.13 -13.35
C LEU A 101 8.75 8.48 -14.48
N GLY A 102 7.45 8.76 -14.57
CA GLY A 102 6.56 8.23 -15.61
C GLY A 102 6.12 6.78 -15.40
N TYR A 103 6.25 6.24 -14.18
CA TYR A 103 5.70 4.93 -13.84
C TYR A 103 4.20 5.00 -13.51
N ASP A 104 3.49 3.90 -13.75
CA ASP A 104 2.11 3.75 -13.30
C ASP A 104 2.03 3.80 -11.77
N THR A 105 1.02 4.50 -11.24
CA THR A 105 0.80 4.67 -9.80
C THR A 105 -0.59 4.21 -9.38
N ILE A 106 -0.72 3.94 -8.08
CA ILE A 106 -1.94 3.39 -7.46
C ILE A 106 -2.63 4.44 -6.58
N PRO A 107 -3.96 4.37 -6.40
CA PRO A 107 -4.64 5.23 -5.45
C PRO A 107 -4.29 4.86 -4.00
N VAL A 108 -4.14 5.89 -3.17
CA VAL A 108 -3.99 5.77 -1.71
C VAL A 108 -5.12 6.53 -1.04
N LEU A 109 -5.86 5.86 -0.18
CA LEU A 109 -6.97 6.42 0.56
C LEU A 109 -6.66 6.40 2.05
N ARG A 110 -6.85 7.55 2.71
CA ARG A 110 -6.93 7.61 4.16
C ARG A 110 -8.40 7.45 4.59
N VAL A 111 -8.65 6.54 5.53
CA VAL A 111 -9.97 6.37 6.16
C VAL A 111 -9.87 6.44 7.69
N GLY A 112 -11.00 6.59 8.36
CA GLY A 112 -11.04 6.55 9.83
C GLY A 112 -10.85 5.14 10.37
N GLN A 113 -10.40 5.03 11.62
CA GLN A 113 -10.18 3.73 12.29
C GLN A 113 -11.44 2.85 12.32
N ARG A 114 -12.62 3.47 12.45
CA ARG A 114 -13.91 2.78 12.42
C ARG A 114 -14.17 2.11 11.06
N ASP A 115 -13.73 2.74 9.97
CA ASP A 115 -13.92 2.19 8.62
C ASP A 115 -12.91 1.09 8.32
N ILE A 116 -11.67 1.20 8.80
CA ILE A 116 -10.71 0.07 8.78
C ILE A 116 -11.30 -1.16 9.49
N ALA A 117 -11.90 -0.97 10.67
CA ALA A 117 -12.50 -2.08 11.43
C ALA A 117 -13.65 -2.74 10.65
N ARG A 118 -14.51 -1.96 9.98
CA ARG A 118 -15.59 -2.49 9.12
C ARG A 118 -15.07 -3.27 7.91
N LEU A 119 -13.91 -2.91 7.38
CA LEU A 119 -13.27 -3.64 6.27
C LEU A 119 -12.63 -4.96 6.72
N ALA A 120 -12.32 -5.11 8.00
CA ALA A 120 -11.71 -6.31 8.57
C ALA A 120 -12.71 -7.46 8.80
N GLY A 121 -14.02 -7.18 8.83
CA GLY A 121 -15.09 -8.12 9.18
C GLY A 121 -15.73 -7.78 10.51
#